data_AF-A0A9E4T4K2-F1
#
_entry.id   AF-A0A9E4T4K2-F1
#
_cell.length_a   1.000
_cell.length_b   1.000
_cell.length_c   1.000
_cell.angle_alpha   90.00
_cell.angle_beta   90.00
_cell.angle_gamma   90.00
#
_symmetry.space_group_name_H-M   'P 1'
#
loop_
_entity.id
_entity.type
_entity.pdbx_description
1 polymer ?
#
loop_
_entity_poly.entity_id
_entity_poly.type
_entity_poly.pdbx_seq_one_letter_code
_entity_poly.pdbx_strand_id
1 'polypeptide(L)'
;MRKLLCVLYCLLVLSGCGLSNNDSTLDEYDMTIYIDHFKEQCSLIPINGLCLRNRNSEESEWDSGIHYIEYFDYEWGYRYTLFVHVEEDTRDVDGMTTEYKLLEVIEKRRAEPATLFDLVVPLHGYINKLEDQVYSLSDEKEIVCSPEHCMVLDELISQQMHMLLEFTHQEDGEPLLLTQIKCSAPRDSFLADCL
;
A
#
# COMPACT_ATOMS: atom_id res chain seq x y z
N MET A 1 -33.86 -60.49 59.55
CA MET A 1 -33.30 -59.39 60.37
C MET A 1 -32.95 -58.26 59.40
N ARG A 2 -33.84 -57.26 59.27
CA ARG A 2 -33.81 -55.96 59.97
C ARG A 2 -32.81 -54.98 59.32
N LYS A 3 -33.37 -54.13 58.46
CA LYS A 3 -33.09 -52.70 58.17
C LYS A 3 -31.64 -52.22 58.24
N LEU A 4 -31.16 -51.55 57.20
CA LEU A 4 -30.71 -50.16 57.32
C LEU A 4 -30.70 -49.43 55.96
N LEU A 5 -31.36 -48.27 55.95
CA LEU A 5 -31.29 -47.19 54.97
C LEU A 5 -29.91 -46.50 55.04
N CYS A 6 -29.36 -46.07 53.90
CA CYS A 6 -28.50 -44.87 53.73
C CYS A 6 -28.61 -44.46 52.24
N VAL A 7 -29.53 -43.56 51.89
CA VAL A 7 -29.29 -42.11 51.71
C VAL A 7 -28.31 -41.81 50.58
N LEU A 8 -28.90 -41.61 49.40
CA LEU A 8 -28.68 -40.53 48.42
C LEU A 8 -27.54 -39.53 48.73
N TYR A 9 -26.53 -39.45 47.86
CA TYR A 9 -25.89 -38.17 47.55
C TYR A 9 -25.35 -38.12 46.12
N CYS A 10 -25.77 -37.09 45.40
CA CYS A 10 -25.43 -36.72 44.04
C CYS A 10 -23.93 -36.60 43.81
N LEU A 11 -23.44 -37.18 42.71
CA LEU A 11 -22.37 -36.60 41.90
C LEU A 11 -22.76 -36.74 40.42
N LEU A 12 -23.66 -35.85 40.00
CA LEU A 12 -23.81 -35.46 38.61
C LEU A 12 -22.50 -34.78 38.20
N VAL A 13 -21.62 -35.57 37.57
CA VAL A 13 -20.48 -35.00 36.85
C VAL A 13 -21.08 -34.37 35.59
N LEU A 14 -21.44 -33.09 35.71
CA LEU A 14 -21.62 -32.21 34.56
C LEU A 14 -20.25 -32.16 33.88
N SER A 15 -20.07 -32.98 32.85
CA SER A 15 -19.09 -32.72 31.80
C SER A 15 -19.46 -31.36 31.22
N GLY A 16 -18.80 -30.31 31.72
CA GLY A 16 -18.87 -28.99 31.13
C GLY A 16 -18.37 -29.10 29.71
N CYS A 17 -19.28 -28.98 28.74
CA CYS A 17 -18.92 -28.64 27.39
C CYS A 17 -18.17 -27.31 27.45
N GLY A 18 -16.87 -27.34 27.17
CA GLY A 18 -16.09 -26.14 26.90
C GLY A 18 -16.60 -25.52 25.60
N LEU A 19 -17.67 -24.74 25.70
CA LEU A 19 -18.03 -23.74 24.71
C LEU A 19 -17.05 -22.58 24.86
N SER A 20 -15.85 -22.75 24.30
CA SER A 20 -15.02 -21.61 23.93
C SER A 20 -15.62 -21.02 22.66
N ASN A 21 -16.62 -20.16 22.81
CA ASN A 21 -17.00 -19.25 21.75
C ASN A 21 -15.94 -18.14 21.69
N ASN A 22 -14.77 -18.47 21.12
CA ASN A 22 -13.92 -17.42 20.56
C ASN A 22 -14.31 -17.31 19.10
N ASP A 23 -15.35 -16.51 18.85
CA ASP A 23 -15.62 -15.92 17.55
C ASP A 23 -14.62 -14.76 17.37
N SER A 24 -13.33 -15.09 17.29
CA SER A 24 -12.29 -14.09 17.01
C SER A 24 -12.19 -13.96 15.50
N THR A 25 -12.92 -12.99 14.97
CA THR A 25 -12.88 -12.56 13.57
C THR A 25 -11.68 -11.64 13.27
N LEU A 26 -10.72 -11.58 14.20
CA LEU A 26 -9.51 -10.77 14.12
C LEU A 26 -8.33 -11.72 14.08
N ASP A 27 -7.57 -11.67 12.99
CA ASP A 27 -6.32 -12.40 12.83
C ASP A 27 -5.16 -11.42 13.04
N GLU A 28 -4.30 -11.71 14.01
CA GLU A 28 -3.15 -10.87 14.37
C GLU A 28 -1.85 -11.66 14.21
N TYR A 29 -0.85 -11.08 13.55
CA TYR A 29 0.44 -11.73 13.35
C TYR A 29 1.57 -10.74 13.06
N ASP A 30 2.81 -11.14 13.35
CA ASP A 30 4.00 -10.36 12.99
C ASP A 30 4.61 -10.91 11.70
N MET A 31 5.11 -10.02 10.84
CA MET A 31 5.78 -10.42 9.60
C MET A 31 6.87 -9.45 9.17
N THR A 32 7.74 -9.93 8.28
CA THR A 32 8.67 -9.06 7.55
C THR A 32 8.05 -8.66 6.21
N ILE A 33 8.04 -7.36 5.92
CA ILE A 33 7.63 -6.80 4.63
C ILE A 33 8.77 -6.00 4.01
N TYR A 34 8.79 -5.93 2.69
CA TYR A 34 9.73 -5.13 1.93
C TYR A 34 8.98 -3.98 1.26
N ILE A 35 9.49 -2.75 1.39
CA ILE A 35 8.90 -1.54 0.81
C ILE A 35 9.84 -1.00 -0.26
N ASP A 36 9.29 -0.65 -1.42
CA ASP A 36 10.06 -0.11 -2.54
C ASP A 36 10.35 1.39 -2.41
N HIS A 37 11.26 1.88 -3.26
CA HIS A 37 11.75 3.27 -3.24
C HIS A 37 10.82 4.30 -3.86
N PHE A 38 9.64 3.89 -4.29
CA PHE A 38 8.59 4.79 -4.75
C PHE A 38 7.22 4.24 -4.34
N LYS A 39 6.22 5.12 -4.32
CA LYS A 39 4.81 4.74 -4.18
C LYS A 39 4.12 4.72 -5.53
N GLU A 40 3.09 3.89 -5.66
CA GLU A 40 2.25 3.82 -6.86
C GLU A 40 0.78 4.01 -6.53
N GLN A 41 -0.08 4.10 -7.54
CA GLN A 41 -1.52 4.19 -7.32
C GLN A 41 -2.01 3.02 -6.45
N CYS A 42 -2.82 3.29 -5.44
CA CYS A 42 -3.47 2.24 -4.66
C CYS A 42 -4.36 1.36 -5.55
N SER A 43 -4.14 0.04 -5.51
CA SER A 43 -4.88 -0.94 -6.34
C SER A 43 -6.35 -1.08 -5.94
N LEU A 44 -6.69 -0.76 -4.70
CA LEU A 44 -8.02 -0.88 -4.12
C LEU A 44 -8.39 0.45 -3.45
N ILE A 45 -9.67 0.85 -3.55
CA ILE A 45 -10.31 2.04 -2.92
C ILE A 45 -10.18 3.35 -3.74
N PRO A 46 -11.25 4.17 -3.87
CA PRO A 46 -11.27 5.38 -4.71
C PRO A 46 -10.56 6.58 -4.07
N ILE A 47 -9.40 6.36 -3.43
CA ILE A 47 -8.59 7.45 -2.87
C ILE A 47 -7.71 7.98 -4.01
N ASN A 48 -7.70 9.30 -4.20
CA ASN A 48 -6.67 9.96 -4.98
C ASN A 48 -5.38 9.97 -4.15
N GLY A 49 -4.70 8.83 -4.06
CA GLY A 49 -3.58 8.63 -3.16
C GLY A 49 -2.60 7.59 -3.68
N LEU A 50 -1.38 7.69 -3.15
CA LEU A 50 -0.32 6.74 -3.44
C LEU A 50 -0.21 5.74 -2.29
N CYS A 51 0.03 4.48 -2.63
CA CYS A 51 0.26 3.39 -1.71
C CYS A 51 1.73 2.96 -1.75
N LEU A 52 2.21 2.50 -0.61
CA LEU A 52 3.52 1.85 -0.52
C LEU A 52 3.50 0.63 -1.43
N ARG A 53 4.48 0.56 -2.32
CA ARG A 53 4.73 -0.63 -3.12
C ARG A 53 5.46 -1.64 -2.24
N ASN A 54 4.86 -2.81 -2.06
CA ASN A 54 5.29 -3.77 -1.04
C ASN A 54 5.35 -5.20 -1.58
N ARG A 55 6.07 -6.06 -0.87
CA ARG A 55 6.10 -7.51 -1.10
C ARG A 55 6.41 -8.26 0.20
N ASN A 56 5.98 -9.51 0.28
CA ASN A 56 6.09 -10.32 1.50
C ASN A 56 7.36 -11.18 1.55
N SER A 57 8.10 -11.24 0.45
CA SER A 57 9.39 -11.93 0.33
C SER A 57 10.23 -11.30 -0.77
N GLU A 58 11.53 -11.60 -0.82
CA GLU A 58 12.39 -11.11 -1.90
C GLU A 58 12.04 -11.70 -3.28
N GLU A 59 11.36 -12.84 -3.32
CA GLU A 59 11.01 -13.58 -4.53
C GLU A 59 9.57 -13.29 -5.02
N SER A 60 8.73 -12.69 -4.17
CA SER A 60 7.37 -12.34 -4.54
C SER A 60 7.33 -11.10 -5.44
N GLU A 61 6.33 -11.05 -6.31
CA GLU A 61 6.00 -9.86 -7.10
C GLU A 61 5.67 -8.68 -6.19
N TRP A 62 5.89 -7.47 -6.72
CA TRP A 62 5.49 -6.24 -6.06
C TRP A 62 3.98 -6.07 -6.16
N ASP A 63 3.39 -5.64 -5.07
CA ASP A 63 1.98 -5.27 -4.95
C ASP A 63 1.87 -3.83 -4.41
N SER A 64 0.67 -3.26 -4.44
CA SER A 64 0.36 -1.94 -3.92
C SER A 64 -1.01 -1.91 -3.26
N GLY A 65 -1.00 -2.12 -1.95
CA GLY A 65 -2.21 -2.04 -1.12
C GLY A 65 -2.01 -1.32 0.20
N ILE A 66 -0.76 -1.15 0.65
CA ILE A 66 -0.48 -0.58 1.97
C ILE A 66 -0.47 0.95 1.86
N HIS A 67 -1.54 1.59 2.30
CA HIS A 67 -1.61 3.05 2.32
C HIS A 67 -0.74 3.67 3.42
N TYR A 68 -0.71 3.05 4.59
CA TYR A 68 -0.06 3.57 5.79
C TYR A 68 0.43 2.44 6.69
N ILE A 69 1.53 2.71 7.41
CA ILE A 69 2.06 1.85 8.47
C ILE A 69 2.26 2.76 9.71
N GLU A 70 1.63 2.41 10.83
CA GLU A 70 1.73 3.17 12.08
C GLU A 70 3.19 3.25 12.54
N TYR A 71 3.64 4.45 12.93
CA TYR A 71 5.02 4.79 13.33
C TYR A 71 6.10 4.65 12.26
N PHE A 72 5.74 4.44 11.00
CA PHE A 72 6.69 4.46 9.89
C PHE A 72 6.63 5.79 9.14
N ASP A 73 7.78 6.44 8.99
CA ASP A 73 7.93 7.64 8.17
C ASP A 73 8.64 7.27 6.86
N TYR A 74 7.87 7.25 5.77
CA TYR A 74 8.37 6.81 4.47
C TYR A 74 9.12 7.93 3.77
N GLU A 75 10.33 7.63 3.30
CA GLU A 75 11.11 8.54 2.45
C GLU A 75 11.23 7.98 1.04
N TRP A 76 10.81 8.79 0.05
CA TRP A 76 11.02 8.53 -1.37
C TRP A 76 12.51 8.31 -1.67
N GLY A 77 12.81 7.35 -2.55
CA GLY A 77 14.17 7.02 -2.95
C GLY A 77 14.86 6.00 -2.04
N TYR A 78 14.18 5.46 -1.03
CA TYR A 78 14.71 4.41 -0.16
C TYR A 78 13.88 3.13 -0.19
N ARG A 79 14.56 2.00 -0.25
CA ARG A 79 13.98 0.68 0.01
C ARG A 79 14.12 0.32 1.47
N TYR A 80 13.14 -0.40 1.99
CA TYR A 80 13.11 -0.82 3.38
C TYR A 80 12.82 -2.31 3.52
N THR A 81 13.40 -2.90 4.55
CA THR A 81 12.98 -4.18 5.12
C THR A 81 12.44 -3.88 6.51
N LEU A 82 11.16 -4.13 6.73
CA LEU A 82 10.46 -3.77 7.96
C LEU A 82 9.94 -5.02 8.66
N PHE A 83 10.03 -5.04 9.99
CA PHE A 83 9.28 -5.97 10.82
C PHE A 83 8.04 -5.24 11.34
N VAL A 84 6.86 -5.79 11.06
CA VAL A 84 5.57 -5.16 11.36
C VAL A 84 4.64 -6.11 12.09
N HIS A 85 3.77 -5.54 12.90
CA HIS A 85 2.58 -6.19 13.42
C HIS A 85 1.41 -5.92 12.46
N VAL A 86 0.62 -6.94 12.17
CA VAL A 86 -0.54 -6.88 11.26
C VAL A 86 -1.78 -7.30 12.03
N GLU A 87 -2.83 -6.48 11.92
CA GLU A 87 -4.16 -6.79 12.44
C GLU A 87 -5.14 -6.85 11.24
N GLU A 88 -5.72 -8.03 10.99
CA GLU A 88 -6.70 -8.26 9.93
C GLU A 88 -8.10 -8.44 10.52
N ASP A 89 -9.02 -7.57 10.11
CA ASP A 89 -10.44 -7.73 10.43
C ASP A 89 -11.18 -8.46 9.31
N THR A 90 -11.59 -9.69 9.61
CA THR A 90 -12.31 -10.56 8.67
C THR A 90 -13.83 -10.48 8.80
N ARG A 91 -14.35 -9.56 9.65
CA ARG A 91 -15.81 -9.40 9.87
C ARG A 91 -16.56 -8.93 8.65
N ASP A 92 -15.91 -8.15 7.79
CA ASP A 92 -16.53 -7.55 6.61
C ASP A 92 -16.30 -8.42 5.36
N VAL A 93 -17.39 -9.02 4.88
CA VAL A 93 -17.44 -9.80 3.62
C VAL A 93 -17.17 -8.90 2.39
N ASP A 94 -17.29 -7.58 2.54
CA ASP A 94 -17.11 -6.56 1.48
C ASP A 94 -15.83 -5.72 1.61
N GLY A 95 -14.99 -5.96 2.62
CA GLY A 95 -13.75 -5.21 2.80
C GLY A 95 -12.97 -5.64 4.02
N MET A 96 -12.01 -6.57 3.83
CA MET A 96 -10.98 -6.82 4.83
C MET A 96 -10.25 -5.51 5.11
N THR A 97 -10.25 -5.07 6.36
CA THR A 97 -9.41 -3.96 6.81
C THR A 97 -8.16 -4.54 7.44
N THR A 98 -7.00 -4.19 6.86
CA THR A 98 -5.69 -4.62 7.35
C THR A 98 -4.94 -3.41 7.88
N GLU A 99 -4.59 -3.44 9.16
CA GLU A 99 -3.78 -2.42 9.81
C GLU A 99 -2.35 -2.91 9.98
N TYR A 100 -1.39 -2.02 9.71
CA TYR A 100 0.04 -2.31 9.84
C TYR A 100 0.67 -1.37 10.86
N LYS A 101 1.48 -1.92 11.75
CA LYS A 101 2.23 -1.16 12.76
C LYS A 101 3.70 -1.53 12.74
N LEU A 102 4.56 -0.53 12.63
CA LEU A 102 6.01 -0.75 12.63
C LEU A 102 6.48 -1.24 13.99
N LEU A 103 7.19 -2.36 14.00
CA LEU A 103 7.92 -2.85 15.17
C LEU A 103 9.41 -2.49 15.07
N GLU A 104 10.01 -2.72 13.90
CA GLU A 104 11.44 -2.48 13.67
C GLU A 104 11.75 -2.17 12.19
N VAL A 105 12.67 -1.23 11.95
CA VAL A 105 13.31 -1.05 10.64
C VAL A 105 14.55 -1.94 10.60
N ILE A 106 14.45 -3.09 9.94
CA ILE A 106 15.57 -4.05 9.81
C ILE A 106 16.65 -3.46 8.89
N GLU A 107 16.22 -2.87 7.77
CA GLU A 107 17.12 -2.27 6.79
C GLU A 107 16.48 -1.03 6.14
N LYS A 108 17.30 0.00 5.91
CA LYS A 108 17.00 1.14 5.03
C LYS A 108 18.16 1.31 4.06
N ARG A 109 17.88 1.26 2.76
CA ARG A 109 18.90 1.39 1.71
C ARG A 109 18.42 2.34 0.63
N ARG A 110 19.28 3.29 0.25
CA ARG A 110 18.99 4.20 -0.87
C ARG A 110 18.89 3.40 -2.17
N ALA A 111 17.90 3.72 -3.00
CA ALA A 111 17.86 3.23 -4.37
C ALA A 111 19.12 3.68 -5.13
N GLU A 112 19.54 2.87 -6.09
CA GLU A 112 20.71 3.19 -6.90
C GLU A 112 20.48 4.52 -7.62
N PRO A 113 21.52 5.38 -7.74
CA PRO A 113 21.41 6.63 -8.49
C PRO A 113 20.88 6.37 -9.91
N ALA A 114 20.04 7.27 -10.41
CA ALA A 114 19.41 7.16 -11.73
C ALA A 114 18.56 5.90 -11.95
N THR A 115 18.08 5.23 -10.87
CA THR A 115 17.06 4.19 -11.00
C THR A 115 15.82 4.79 -11.65
N LEU A 116 15.41 4.22 -12.77
CA LEU A 116 14.18 4.56 -13.49
C LEU A 116 13.03 3.73 -12.94
N PHE A 117 11.86 4.34 -12.83
CA PHE A 117 10.63 3.64 -12.44
C PHE A 117 9.43 4.27 -13.12
N ASP A 118 8.42 3.46 -13.37
CA ASP A 118 7.21 3.86 -14.08
C ASP A 118 6.05 4.04 -13.10
N LEU A 119 5.27 5.10 -13.30
CA LEU A 119 4.03 5.34 -12.58
C LEU A 119 2.87 5.43 -13.57
N VAL A 120 1.82 4.67 -13.29
CA VAL A 120 0.51 4.88 -13.90
C VAL A 120 -0.15 6.02 -13.15
N VAL A 121 -0.50 7.07 -13.88
CA VAL A 121 -1.19 8.23 -13.35
C VAL A 121 -2.62 8.20 -13.86
N PRO A 122 -3.58 7.78 -13.01
CA PRO A 122 -4.99 7.88 -13.35
C PRO A 122 -5.44 9.35 -13.33
N LEU A 123 -6.46 9.65 -14.11
CA LEU A 123 -7.10 10.96 -14.26
C LEU A 123 -7.27 11.84 -13.01
N HIS A 124 -7.33 13.16 -13.25
CA HIS A 124 -7.74 14.30 -12.41
C HIS A 124 -7.40 14.22 -10.90
N GLY A 125 -6.52 15.12 -10.46
CA GLY A 125 -6.15 15.28 -9.05
C GLY A 125 -4.91 14.49 -8.62
N TYR A 126 -4.41 13.58 -9.48
CA TYR A 126 -3.12 12.91 -9.26
C TYR A 126 -1.93 13.74 -9.70
N ILE A 127 -2.07 14.58 -10.73
CA ILE A 127 -1.03 15.56 -11.08
C ILE A 127 -1.66 16.94 -11.15
N ASN A 128 -1.15 17.87 -10.36
CA ASN A 128 -1.59 19.27 -10.36
C ASN A 128 -0.40 20.19 -10.68
N LYS A 129 -0.60 21.13 -11.59
CA LYS A 129 0.44 22.13 -11.88
C LYS A 129 0.53 23.12 -10.71
N LEU A 130 1.74 23.27 -10.16
CA LEU A 130 2.02 24.24 -9.10
C LEU A 130 2.58 25.53 -9.69
N GLU A 131 3.63 25.39 -10.51
CA GLU A 131 4.32 26.48 -11.18
C GLU A 131 4.74 26.05 -12.60
N ASP A 132 5.47 26.91 -13.32
CA ASP A 132 6.05 26.53 -14.60
C ASP A 132 7.08 25.42 -14.41
N GLN A 133 6.83 24.28 -15.07
CA GLN A 133 7.67 23.07 -15.00
C GLN A 133 7.68 22.36 -13.64
N VAL A 134 6.82 22.74 -12.69
CA VAL A 134 6.70 22.11 -11.37
C VAL A 134 5.27 21.67 -11.13
N TYR A 135 5.11 20.39 -10.75
CA TYR A 135 3.82 19.74 -10.54
C TYR A 135 3.83 19.00 -9.20
N SER A 136 2.67 18.84 -8.56
CA SER A 136 2.48 17.89 -7.46
C SER A 136 1.98 16.56 -8.00
N LEU A 137 2.46 15.46 -7.42
CA LEU A 137 1.95 14.10 -7.57
C LEU A 137 1.15 13.75 -6.32
N SER A 138 -0.17 13.65 -6.46
CA SER A 138 -1.15 13.36 -5.41
C SER A 138 -0.96 14.22 -4.16
N ASP A 139 -0.51 15.47 -4.36
CA ASP A 139 -0.15 16.44 -3.31
C ASP A 139 0.87 15.92 -2.27
N GLU A 140 1.57 14.83 -2.59
CA GLU A 140 2.57 14.20 -1.72
C GLU A 140 4.01 14.48 -2.18
N LYS A 141 4.25 14.47 -3.49
CA LYS A 141 5.60 14.58 -4.05
C LYS A 141 5.66 15.55 -5.22
N GLU A 142 6.67 16.43 -5.21
CA GLU A 142 6.90 17.32 -6.34
C GLU A 142 7.56 16.58 -7.52
N ILE A 143 7.17 16.99 -8.72
CA ILE A 143 7.71 16.56 -10.01
C ILE A 143 8.24 17.78 -10.75
N VAL A 144 9.41 17.63 -11.35
CA VAL A 144 9.97 18.55 -12.34
C VAL A 144 10.14 17.86 -13.68
N CYS A 145 10.02 18.61 -14.76
CA CYS A 145 10.16 18.11 -16.13
C CYS A 145 10.92 19.10 -17.01
N SER A 146 11.44 18.63 -18.15
CA SER A 146 11.99 19.52 -19.17
C SER A 146 10.86 20.35 -19.82
N PRO A 147 11.14 21.54 -20.39
CA PRO A 147 10.11 22.34 -21.04
C PRO A 147 9.29 21.58 -22.09
N GLU A 148 9.94 20.68 -22.85
CA GLU A 148 9.29 19.82 -23.84
C GLU A 148 8.31 18.84 -23.18
N HIS A 149 8.75 18.11 -22.15
CA HIS A 149 7.91 17.14 -21.45
C HIS A 149 6.77 17.84 -20.69
N CYS A 150 7.01 18.99 -20.07
CA CYS A 150 5.98 19.74 -19.35
C CYS A 150 4.89 20.27 -20.29
N MET A 151 5.26 20.71 -21.50
CA MET A 151 4.28 21.15 -22.49
C MET A 151 3.33 20.02 -22.91
N VAL A 152 3.87 18.81 -23.13
CA VAL A 152 3.06 17.62 -23.43
C VAL A 152 2.23 17.22 -22.21
N LEU A 153 2.80 17.25 -21.02
CA LEU A 153 2.09 16.95 -19.78
C LEU A 153 0.90 17.90 -19.55
N ASP A 154 1.08 19.20 -19.80
CA ASP A 154 0.00 20.19 -19.74
C ASP A 154 -1.15 19.84 -20.71
N GLU A 155 -0.82 19.43 -21.93
CA GLU A 155 -1.82 18.99 -22.92
C GLU A 155 -2.58 17.75 -22.42
N LEU A 156 -1.86 16.72 -21.96
CA LEU A 156 -2.46 15.46 -21.49
C LEU A 156 -3.34 15.65 -20.25
N ILE A 157 -2.93 16.51 -19.31
CA ILE A 157 -3.74 16.91 -18.16
C ILE A 157 -5.02 17.61 -18.62
N SER A 158 -4.91 18.56 -19.57
CA SER A 158 -6.08 19.29 -20.09
C SER A 158 -7.06 18.39 -20.84
N GLN A 159 -6.55 17.36 -21.52
CA GLN A 159 -7.32 16.38 -22.28
C GLN A 159 -7.90 15.27 -21.42
N GLN A 160 -7.57 15.23 -20.12
CA GLN A 160 -8.02 14.17 -19.23
C GLN A 160 -7.56 12.79 -19.77
N MET A 161 -6.25 12.64 -19.95
CA MET A 161 -5.64 11.38 -20.38
C MET A 161 -5.07 10.59 -19.19
N HIS A 162 -5.16 9.26 -19.24
CA HIS A 162 -4.32 8.41 -18.40
C HIS A 162 -2.91 8.37 -18.97
N MET A 163 -1.92 8.29 -18.10
CA MET A 163 -0.52 8.37 -18.51
C MET A 163 0.32 7.28 -17.85
N LEU A 164 1.26 6.72 -18.61
CA LEU A 164 2.39 5.97 -18.10
C LEU A 164 3.61 6.87 -18.17
N LEU A 165 4.12 7.27 -17.00
CA LEU A 165 5.20 8.23 -16.87
C LEU A 165 6.43 7.54 -16.27
N GLU A 166 7.60 7.78 -16.85
CA GLU A 166 8.88 7.32 -16.31
C GLU A 166 9.54 8.44 -15.52
N PHE A 167 10.01 8.10 -14.31
CA PHE A 167 10.65 9.02 -13.40
C PHE A 167 12.01 8.51 -12.96
N THR A 168 12.82 9.42 -12.42
CA THR A 168 13.98 9.08 -11.62
C THR A 168 14.09 9.93 -10.36
N HIS A 169 14.77 9.38 -9.36
CA HIS A 169 15.16 10.09 -8.16
C HIS A 169 16.37 10.99 -8.45
N GLN A 170 16.35 12.20 -7.90
CA GLN A 170 17.49 13.11 -7.90
C GLN A 170 18.28 12.93 -6.58
N GLU A 171 18.48 14.00 -5.83
CA GLU A 171 19.06 13.97 -4.48
C GLU A 171 17.97 13.70 -3.42
N ASP A 172 18.39 13.45 -2.17
CA ASP A 172 17.46 13.13 -1.09
C ASP A 172 16.54 14.33 -0.81
N GLY A 173 15.23 14.09 -0.83
CA GLY A 173 14.21 15.13 -0.65
C GLY A 173 13.85 15.90 -1.92
N GLU A 174 14.69 15.90 -2.95
CA GLU A 174 14.45 16.66 -4.19
C GLU A 174 13.24 16.15 -5.00
N PRO A 175 12.63 16.99 -5.85
CA PRO A 175 11.55 16.58 -6.74
C PRO A 175 11.93 15.42 -7.66
N LEU A 176 10.93 14.59 -8.02
CA LEU A 176 11.12 13.57 -9.04
C LEU A 176 11.35 14.21 -10.41
N LEU A 177 12.28 13.67 -11.19
CA LEU A 177 12.50 14.13 -12.56
C LEU A 177 11.70 13.25 -13.52
N LEU A 178 10.77 13.84 -14.27
CA LEU A 178 10.08 13.17 -15.38
C LEU A 178 11.06 12.99 -16.55
N THR A 179 11.47 11.74 -16.77
CA THR A 179 12.41 11.39 -17.83
C THR A 179 11.70 11.12 -19.15
N GLN A 180 10.49 10.55 -19.10
CA GLN A 180 9.73 10.23 -20.30
C GLN A 180 8.22 10.12 -20.04
N ILE A 181 7.42 10.53 -21.02
CA ILE A 181 6.01 10.16 -21.13
C ILE A 181 5.97 8.92 -22.04
N LYS A 182 5.81 7.73 -21.45
CA LYS A 182 5.92 6.45 -22.18
C LYS A 182 4.67 6.14 -23.00
N CYS A 183 3.50 6.41 -22.43
CA CYS A 183 2.23 6.17 -23.10
C CYS A 183 1.15 7.10 -22.53
N SER A 184 0.14 7.38 -23.34
CA SER A 184 -1.06 8.09 -22.89
C SER A 184 -2.27 7.63 -23.70
N ALA A 185 -3.38 7.38 -23.02
CA ALA A 185 -4.63 6.98 -23.68
C ALA A 185 -5.84 7.40 -22.82
N PRO A 186 -7.05 7.45 -23.40
CA PRO A 186 -8.27 7.59 -22.62
C PRO A 186 -8.42 6.42 -21.63
N ARG A 187 -9.15 6.66 -20.53
CA ARG A 187 -9.35 5.67 -19.45
C ARG A 187 -9.74 4.28 -19.95
N ASP A 188 -10.70 4.23 -20.87
CA ASP A 188 -11.33 2.97 -21.29
C ASP A 188 -10.42 2.11 -22.18
N SER A 189 -9.40 2.70 -22.81
CA SER A 189 -8.46 1.98 -23.67
C SER A 189 -7.06 1.87 -23.10
N PHE A 190 -6.75 2.57 -22.00
CA PHE A 190 -5.40 2.65 -21.43
C PHE A 190 -4.78 1.29 -21.13
N LEU A 191 -5.52 0.37 -20.51
CA LEU A 191 -5.00 -0.96 -20.22
C LEU A 191 -4.63 -1.75 -21.48
N ALA A 192 -5.33 -1.55 -22.60
CA ALA A 192 -5.06 -2.28 -23.84
C ALA A 192 -3.96 -1.60 -24.69
N ASP A 193 -3.84 -0.28 -24.58
CA ASP A 193 -2.94 0.52 -25.41
C ASP A 193 -1.57 0.73 -24.75
N CYS A 194 -1.49 0.70 -23.41
CA CYS A 194 -0.31 1.12 -22.65
C CYS A 194 0.30 0.09 -21.70
N LEU A 195 -0.40 -0.99 -21.33
CA LEU A 195 0.06 -2.04 -20.39
C LEU A 195 -0.09 -3.44 -21.00
#